data_AF-T1D1F9-F1
#
_entry.id   AF-T1D1F9-F1
#
_cell.length_a   1.000
_cell.length_b   1.000
_cell.length_c   1.000
_cell.angle_alpha   90.00
_cell.angle_beta   90.00
_cell.angle_gamma   90.00
#
_symmetry.space_group_name_H-M   'P 1'
#
loop_
_entity.id
_entity.type
_entity.pdbx_description
1 polymer ?
#
loop_
_entity_poly.entity_id
_entity_poly.type
_entity_poly.pdbx_seq_one_letter_code
_entity_poly.pdbx_strand_id
1 'polypeptide(L)' 'MEIMAEATNVIAEGEVMQLMNAHDPDTTEQRYLEVIYRKTAKLFEAGGEVAAVLATVPDPLRQALATYGRHLGTAY' A
#
# COMPACT_ATOMS: atom_id res chain seq x y z
N MET A 1 9.29 -11.87 6.62
CA MET A 1 10.12 -10.64 6.56
C MET A 1 10.02 -9.96 5.20
N GLU A 2 10.02 -10.71 4.09
CA GLU A 2 9.94 -10.15 2.72
C GLU A 2 8.76 -9.18 2.51
N ILE A 3 7.54 -9.52 2.94
CA ILE A 3 6.35 -8.66 2.80
C ILE A 3 6.56 -7.27 3.42
N MET A 4 7.13 -7.23 4.63
CA MET A 4 7.35 -5.96 5.33
C MET A 4 8.50 -5.16 4.73
N ALA A 5 9.58 -5.83 4.29
CA ALA A 5 10.70 -5.18 3.62
C ALA A 5 10.27 -4.54 2.29
N GLU A 6 9.46 -5.26 1.50
CA GLU A 6 8.88 -4.74 0.27
C GLU A 6 7.94 -3.56 0.56
N ALA A 7 7.07 -3.68 1.56
CA ALA A 7 6.18 -2.59 1.96
C ALA A 7 6.95 -1.33 2.34
N THR A 8 8.02 -1.45 3.15
CA THR A 8 8.84 -0.29 3.53
C THR A 8 9.55 0.36 2.35
N ASN A 9 10.03 -0.42 1.38
CA ASN A 9 10.65 0.12 0.17
C ASN A 9 9.63 0.90 -0.66
N VAL A 10 8.44 0.33 -0.87
CA VAL A 10 7.36 0.99 -1.61
C VAL A 10 6.90 2.27 -0.92
N ILE A 11 6.86 2.29 0.42
CA ILE A 11 6.51 3.50 1.19
C ILE A 11 7.56 4.60 0.99
N ALA A 12 8.84 4.26 1.08
CA ALA A 12 9.91 5.21 0.84
C ALA A 12 9.85 5.79 -0.60
N GLU A 13 9.54 4.96 -1.60
CA GLU A 13 9.30 5.42 -2.98
C GLU A 13 8.10 6.39 -3.06
N GLY A 14 7.03 6.12 -2.32
CA GLY A 14 5.84 6.97 -2.24
C GLY A 14 6.15 8.37 -1.69
N GLU A 15 7.02 8.47 -0.68
CA GLU A 15 7.46 9.76 -0.13
C GLU A 15 8.27 10.57 -1.15
N VAL A 16 9.18 9.92 -1.88
CA VAL A 16 9.93 10.57 -2.96
C VAL A 16 9.00 11.04 -4.08
N MET A 17 8.05 10.20 -4.49
CA MET A 17 7.05 10.56 -5.51
C MET A 17 6.20 11.75 -5.09
N GLN A 18 5.79 11.81 -3.82
CA GLN A 18 5.06 12.96 -3.29
C GLN A 18 5.89 14.25 -3.40
N LEU A 19 7.19 14.20 -3.10
CA LEU A 19 8.07 15.36 -3.23
C LEU A 19 8.24 15.79 -4.69
N MET A 20 8.35 14.85 -5.63
CA MET A 20 8.47 15.15 -7.07
C MET A 20 7.20 15.79 -7.65
N ASN A 21 6.03 15.38 -7.15
CA ASN A 21 4.73 15.91 -7.59
C ASN A 21 4.29 17.14 -6.80
N ALA A 22 5.06 17.55 -5.79
CA ALA A 22 4.73 18.72 -4.99
C ALA A 22 4.71 19.96 -5.88
N HIS A 23 3.65 20.75 -5.77
CA HIS A 23 3.44 21.97 -6.58
C HIS A 23 3.27 21.71 -8.09
N ASP A 24 3.00 20.47 -8.52
CA ASP A 24 2.65 20.15 -9.90
C ASP A 24 1.11 20.22 -10.10
N PRO A 25 0.58 21.28 -10.76
CA PRO A 25 -0.85 21.42 -11.01
C PRO A 25 -1.38 20.43 -12.06
N ASP A 26 -0.51 19.78 -12.83
CA ASP A 26 -0.87 18.77 -13.83
C ASP A 26 -0.98 17.36 -13.22
N THR A 27 -0.98 17.24 -11.88
CA THR A 27 -1.17 15.97 -11.18
C THR A 27 -2.53 15.35 -11.53
N THR A 28 -2.49 14.15 -12.12
CA THR A 28 -3.68 13.39 -12.47
C THR A 28 -4.23 12.62 -11.27
N GLU A 29 -5.51 12.23 -11.33
CA GLU A 29 -6.13 11.33 -10.33
C GLU A 29 -5.33 10.02 -10.18
N GLN A 30 -4.88 9.43 -11.29
CA GLN A 30 -4.07 8.22 -11.28
C GLN A 30 -2.75 8.41 -10.51
N ARG A 31 -2.05 9.53 -10.74
CA ARG A 31 -0.83 9.88 -10.01
C ARG A 31 -1.09 10.07 -8.53
N TYR A 32 -2.19 10.75 -8.19
CA TYR A 32 -2.60 10.93 -6.81
C TYR A 32 -2.88 9.59 -6.11
N LEU A 33 -3.66 8.71 -6.74
CA LEU A 33 -3.97 7.38 -6.23
C LEU A 33 -2.70 6.53 -6.02
N GLU A 34 -1.72 6.64 -6.93
CA GLU A 34 -0.45 5.94 -6.79
C GLU A 34 0.35 6.47 -5.59
N VAL A 35 0.42 7.79 -5.39
CA VAL A 35 1.10 8.39 -4.24
C VAL A 35 0.48 7.92 -2.93
N ILE A 36 -0.85 8.01 -2.77
CA ILE A 36 -1.50 7.62 -1.50
C ILE A 36 -1.45 6.11 -1.28
N TYR A 37 -1.49 5.30 -2.35
CA TYR A 37 -1.31 3.87 -2.23
C TYR A 37 0.07 3.53 -1.68
N ARG A 38 1.11 4.12 -2.26
CA ARG A 38 2.50 3.88 -1.85
C ARG A 38 2.76 4.42 -0.44
N LYS A 39 2.18 5.56 -0.08
CA LYS A 39 2.42 6.22 1.21
C LYS A 39 1.67 5.60 2.39
N THR A 40 0.41 5.19 2.18
CA THR A 40 -0.48 4.74 3.27
C THR A 40 -0.98 3.32 3.02
N ALA A 41 -1.64 3.07 1.88
CA ALA A 41 -2.36 1.82 1.66
C ALA A 41 -1.48 0.56 1.65
N LYS A 42 -0.25 0.66 1.14
CA LYS A 42 0.67 -0.48 1.08
C LYS A 42 0.97 -1.06 2.46
N LEU A 43 1.03 -0.23 3.51
CA LEU A 43 1.26 -0.71 4.86
C LEU A 43 0.06 -1.49 5.41
N PHE A 44 -1.16 -1.02 5.13
CA PHE A 44 -2.39 -1.72 5.52
C PHE A 44 -2.56 -3.05 4.76
N GLU A 45 -2.26 -3.06 3.45
CA GLU A 45 -2.20 -4.27 2.63
C GLU A 45 -1.24 -5.29 3.23
N ALA A 46 0.01 -4.87 3.50
CA ALA A 46 1.04 -5.72 4.08
C ALA A 46 0.62 -6.24 5.48
N GLY A 47 -0.02 -5.41 6.29
CA GLY A 47 -0.56 -5.81 7.59
C GLY A 47 -1.62 -6.92 7.48
N GLY A 48 -2.57 -6.76 6.56
CA GLY A 48 -3.59 -7.78 6.30
C GLY A 48 -2.99 -9.10 5.79
N GLU A 49 -2.00 -9.01 4.90
CA GLU A 49 -1.30 -10.16 4.36
C GLU A 49 -0.45 -10.90 5.41
N VAL A 50 0.29 -10.16 6.25
CA VAL A 50 1.09 -10.74 7.34
C VAL A 50 0.18 -11.44 8.36
N ALA A 51 -0.95 -10.83 8.72
CA ALA A 51 -1.92 -11.46 9.62
C ALA A 51 -2.46 -12.79 9.03
N ALA A 52 -2.76 -12.81 7.74
CA ALA A 52 -3.20 -14.01 7.04
C ALA A 52 -2.14 -15.13 7.05
N VAL A 53 -0.87 -14.78 6.80
CA VAL A 53 0.26 -15.73 6.85
C VAL A 53 0.42 -16.31 8.26
N LEU A 54 0.37 -15.47 9.30
CA LEU A 54 0.48 -15.92 10.69
C LEU A 54 -0.68 -16.81 11.13
N ALA A 55 -1.88 -16.56 10.58
CA ALA A 55 -3.07 -17.36 10.84
C ALA A 55 -3.15 -18.64 9.98
N THR A 56 -2.20 -18.88 9.05
CA THR A 56 -2.19 -20.06 8.18
C THR A 56 -3.46 -20.23 7.35
N VAL A 57 -4.08 -19.11 6.92
CA VAL A 57 -5.30 -19.17 6.13
C VAL A 57 -5.02 -19.53 4.66
N PRO A 58 -5.99 -20.10 3.94
CA PRO A 58 -5.86 -20.38 2.50
C PRO A 58 -5.61 -19.13 1.67
N ASP A 59 -4.94 -19.29 0.52
CA ASP A 59 -4.58 -18.19 -0.39
C ASP A 59 -5.73 -17.26 -0.78
N PRO A 60 -6.97 -17.74 -1.07
CA PRO A 60 -8.08 -16.85 -1.36
C PRO A 60 -8.39 -15.88 -0.22
N LEU A 61 -8.27 -16.33 1.03
CA LEU A 61 -8.53 -15.48 2.19
C LEU A 61 -7.35 -14.53 2.47
N ARG A 62 -6.12 -14.97 2.24
CA ARG A 62 -4.93 -14.09 2.27
C ARG A 62 -5.06 -12.94 1.28
N GLN A 63 -5.44 -13.23 0.04
CA GLN A 63 -5.65 -12.21 -0.99
C GLN A 63 -6.80 -11.25 -0.64
N ALA A 64 -7.89 -11.78 -0.08
CA ALA A 64 -9.02 -10.97 0.37
C ALA A 64 -8.61 -10.01 1.50
N LEU A 65 -7.82 -10.47 2.49
CA LEU A 65 -7.32 -9.64 3.59
C LEU A 65 -6.34 -8.56 3.11
N ALA A 66 -5.44 -8.90 2.19
CA ALA A 66 -4.54 -7.92 1.56
C ALA A 66 -5.33 -6.86 0.77
N THR A 67 -6.32 -7.28 -0.02
CA THR A 67 -7.19 -6.40 -0.81
C THR A 67 -8.02 -5.48 0.09
N TYR A 68 -8.57 -6.02 1.18
CA TYR A 68 -9.26 -5.23 2.20
C TYR A 68 -8.34 -4.17 2.81
N GLY A 69 -7.12 -4.55 3.20
CA GLY A 69 -6.11 -3.63 3.72
C GLY A 69 -5.78 -2.51 2.74
N ARG A 70 -5.57 -2.84 1.46
CA ARG A 70 -5.35 -1.86 0.38
C ARG A 70 -6.49 -0.86 0.29
N HIS A 71 -7.72 -1.32 0.18
CA HIS A 71 -8.88 -0.43 0.02
C HIS A 71 -9.10 0.44 1.26
N LEU A 72 -8.99 -0.16 2.45
CA LEU A 72 -9.10 0.58 3.70
C LEU A 72 -8.04 1.68 3.79
N GLY A 73 -6.77 1.34 3.55
CA GLY A 73 -5.69 2.33 3.60
C GLY A 73 -5.64 3.30 2.42
N THR A 74 -6.43 3.09 1.36
CA THR A 74 -6.63 4.09 0.30
C THR A 74 -7.75 5.07 0.67
N ALA A 75 -8.72 4.62 1.48
CA ALA A 75 -9.85 5.44 1.93
C ALA A 75 -9.48 6.43 3.06
N TYR A 76 -8.35 6.22 3.73
CA TYR A 76 -7.80 7.07 4.81
C TYR A 76 -6.47 7.69 4.39
#